data_AF-A0A962H1A3-F1
#
_entry.id   AF-A0A962H1A3-F1
#
_cell.length_a   1.000
_cell.length_b   1.000
_cell.length_c   1.000
_cell.angle_alpha   90.00
_cell.angle_beta   90.00
_cell.angle_gamma   90.00
#
_symmetry.space_group_name_H-M   'P 1'
#
loop_
_entity.id
_entity.type
_entity.pdbx_description
1 polymer ?
#
loop_
_entity_poly.entity_id
_entity_poly.type
_entity_poly.pdbx_seq_one_letter_code
_entity_poly.pdbx_strand_id
1 'polypeptide(L)'
;MSSKRQSVTAVAALLASMSAQAGTPSGCDDISAIAPFTQFRYTQIQSIFDTLTDPKNPFSQLCSSCHPGSVGAAGLGLGDGFSYDNLVGVASAQNPMILRVSPGSPLSSLLFQKINCDVPEVGGRMPPGGMISTTQQAFFYDWIRLGAPLSRLGFEDR
;
A
#
# COMPACT_ATOMS: atom_id res chain seq x y z
N MET A 1 58.66 5.81 47.54
CA MET A 1 58.19 6.36 46.26
C MET A 1 56.99 5.53 45.81
N SER A 2 55.82 6.18 45.78
CA SER A 2 54.50 5.58 45.56
C SER A 2 54.31 5.27 44.07
N SER A 3 53.89 4.06 43.70
CA SER A 3 53.42 3.77 42.35
C SER A 3 52.06 3.06 42.41
N LYS A 4 51.08 3.74 41.82
CA LYS A 4 49.64 3.59 42.01
C LYS A 4 49.11 2.55 41.01
N ARG A 5 48.33 1.57 41.48
CA ARG A 5 47.61 0.62 40.63
C ARG A 5 46.60 1.38 39.77
N GLN A 6 46.66 1.21 38.44
CA GLN A 6 45.63 1.70 37.53
C GLN A 6 44.70 0.54 37.17
N SER A 7 43.46 0.61 37.65
CA SER A 7 42.38 -0.28 37.26
C SER A 7 41.86 0.17 35.90
N VAL A 8 41.95 -0.67 34.88
CA VAL A 8 41.33 -0.42 33.58
C VAL A 8 39.89 -0.92 33.64
N THR A 9 38.93 0.00 33.71
CA THR A 9 37.50 -0.29 33.64
C THR A 9 37.12 -0.49 32.18
N ALA A 10 36.78 -1.72 31.78
CA ALA A 10 36.23 -2.00 30.47
C ALA A 10 34.77 -1.51 30.40
N VAL A 11 34.52 -0.48 29.58
CA VAL A 11 33.16 -0.02 29.27
C VAL A 11 32.59 -0.92 28.19
N ALA A 12 31.66 -1.78 28.55
CA ALA A 12 30.89 -2.55 27.58
C ALA A 12 29.96 -1.61 26.81
N ALA A 13 30.24 -1.39 25.52
CA ALA A 13 29.36 -0.67 24.62
C ALA A 13 28.13 -1.53 24.31
N LEU A 14 26.99 -1.20 24.90
CA LEU A 14 25.69 -1.73 24.52
C LEU A 14 25.33 -1.19 23.13
N LEU A 15 25.45 -2.03 22.10
CA LEU A 15 24.88 -1.78 20.78
C LEU A 15 23.36 -1.85 20.92
N ALA A 16 22.71 -0.71 21.17
CA ALA A 16 21.26 -0.60 21.05
C ALA A 16 20.89 -0.80 19.57
N SER A 17 20.34 -1.96 19.25
CA SER A 17 19.78 -2.24 17.93
C SER A 17 18.62 -1.30 17.69
N MET A 18 18.80 -0.31 16.80
CA MET A 18 17.67 0.47 16.31
C MET A 18 16.90 -0.40 15.33
N SER A 19 15.95 -1.18 15.85
CA SER A 19 14.91 -1.75 15.01
C SER A 19 14.20 -0.59 14.33
N ALA A 20 14.10 -0.58 13.00
CA ALA A 20 13.14 0.27 12.33
C ALA A 20 11.75 -0.22 12.76
N GLN A 21 11.01 0.55 13.55
CA GLN A 21 9.61 0.22 13.82
C GLN A 21 8.86 0.40 12.50
N ALA A 22 8.61 -0.70 11.78
CA ALA A 22 7.48 -0.77 10.89
C ALA A 22 6.24 -0.50 11.76
N GLY A 23 5.63 0.67 11.59
CA GLY A 23 4.45 1.04 12.37
C GLY A 23 3.26 0.23 11.87
N THR A 24 2.46 -0.32 12.79
CA THR A 24 1.17 -0.90 12.42
C THR A 24 0.33 0.18 11.70
N PRO A 25 -0.26 -0.12 10.53
CA PRO A 25 -1.12 0.83 9.85
C PRO A 25 -2.24 1.37 10.77
N SER A 26 -2.52 2.67 10.70
CA SER A 26 -3.48 3.35 11.59
C SER A 26 -4.14 4.57 10.94
N GLY A 27 -5.21 5.08 11.55
CA GLY A 27 -6.04 6.16 10.97
C GLY A 27 -6.73 5.71 9.69
N CYS A 28 -7.25 4.47 9.70
CA CYS A 28 -7.89 3.86 8.55
C CYS A 28 -9.35 4.29 8.47
N ASP A 29 -9.80 4.70 7.28
CA ASP A 29 -11.20 5.05 7.04
C ASP A 29 -12.10 3.84 7.31
N ASP A 30 -13.30 4.10 7.84
CA ASP A 30 -14.31 3.09 8.08
C ASP A 30 -15.10 2.80 6.79
N ILE A 31 -14.94 1.59 6.27
CA ILE A 31 -15.65 1.08 5.10
C ILE A 31 -16.74 0.06 5.45
N SER A 32 -17.00 -0.18 6.74
CA SER A 32 -17.92 -1.24 7.21
C SER A 32 -19.37 -1.02 6.78
N ALA A 33 -19.76 0.22 6.48
CA ALA A 33 -21.09 0.58 6.01
C ALA A 33 -21.28 0.35 4.49
N ILE A 34 -20.22 0.08 3.73
CA ILE A 34 -20.31 -0.15 2.29
C ILE A 34 -20.65 -1.62 2.01
N ALA A 35 -21.68 -1.85 1.20
CA ALA A 35 -22.05 -3.21 0.81
C ALA A 35 -20.90 -3.89 0.04
N PRO A 36 -20.56 -5.16 0.36
CA PRO A 36 -19.44 -5.83 -0.28
C PRO A 36 -19.62 -5.97 -1.79
N PHE A 37 -18.55 -5.72 -2.54
CA PHE A 37 -18.50 -5.97 -3.97
C PHE A 37 -18.15 -7.44 -4.23
N THR A 38 -18.90 -8.11 -5.11
CA THR A 38 -18.67 -9.51 -5.47
C THR A 38 -18.30 -9.72 -6.94
N GLN A 39 -18.45 -8.68 -7.75
CA GLN A 39 -18.19 -8.70 -9.19
C GLN A 39 -17.08 -7.73 -9.55
N PHE A 40 -16.13 -8.21 -10.35
CA PHE A 40 -14.93 -7.47 -10.71
C PHE A 40 -14.57 -7.68 -12.17
N ARG A 41 -14.15 -6.59 -12.80
CA ARG A 41 -13.23 -6.61 -13.93
C ARG A 41 -12.04 -5.76 -13.52
N TYR A 42 -10.83 -6.25 -13.74
CA TYR A 42 -9.63 -5.49 -13.42
C TYR A 42 -9.58 -4.14 -14.14
N THR A 43 -10.22 -4.03 -15.31
CA THR A 43 -10.39 -2.76 -16.02
C THR A 43 -11.09 -1.67 -15.19
N GLN A 44 -11.91 -2.04 -14.19
CA GLN A 44 -12.50 -1.07 -13.26
C GLN A 44 -11.46 -0.53 -12.26
N ILE A 45 -10.56 -1.39 -11.78
CA ILE A 45 -9.42 -0.98 -10.96
C ILE A 45 -8.49 -0.08 -11.78
N GLN A 46 -8.16 -0.49 -13.00
CA GLN A 46 -7.35 0.31 -13.91
C GLN A 46 -7.98 1.68 -14.19
N SER A 47 -9.30 1.71 -14.43
CA SER A 47 -10.03 2.97 -14.62
C SER A 47 -9.86 3.91 -13.42
N ILE A 48 -9.85 3.41 -12.18
CA ILE A 48 -9.62 4.27 -11.01
C ILE A 48 -8.23 4.91 -11.08
N PHE A 49 -7.19 4.15 -11.44
CA PHE A 49 -5.84 4.70 -11.58
C PHE A 49 -5.74 5.77 -12.67
N ASP A 50 -6.46 5.58 -13.78
CA ASP A 50 -6.38 6.48 -14.95
C ASP A 50 -7.25 7.73 -14.80
N THR A 51 -8.39 7.63 -14.14
CA THR A 51 -9.41 8.69 -14.16
C THR A 51 -9.55 9.46 -12.85
N LEU A 52 -8.92 9.02 -11.76
CA LEU A 52 -8.98 9.75 -10.50
C LEU A 52 -8.15 11.03 -10.60
N THR A 53 -8.78 12.19 -10.46
CA THR A 53 -8.15 13.51 -10.61
C THR A 53 -8.26 14.37 -9.35
N ASP A 54 -7.39 15.37 -9.25
CA ASP A 54 -7.42 16.36 -8.16
C ASP A 54 -8.63 17.30 -8.33
N PRO A 55 -9.55 17.44 -7.34
CA PRO A 55 -10.64 18.41 -7.38
C PRO A 55 -10.17 19.86 -7.55
N LYS A 56 -8.95 20.20 -7.13
CA LYS A 56 -8.34 21.53 -7.31
C LYS A 56 -7.68 21.68 -8.68
N ASN A 57 -7.35 20.58 -9.34
CA ASN A 57 -6.75 20.56 -10.67
C ASN A 57 -7.20 19.31 -11.45
N PRO A 58 -8.34 19.36 -12.17
CA PRO A 58 -8.90 18.19 -12.84
C PRO A 58 -8.03 17.67 -14.00
N PHE A 59 -6.97 18.39 -14.39
CA PHE A 59 -6.00 17.93 -15.37
C PHE A 59 -4.85 17.13 -14.73
N SER A 60 -4.82 17.03 -13.40
CA SER A 60 -3.83 16.27 -12.65
C SER A 60 -4.41 14.93 -12.22
N GLN A 61 -3.95 13.85 -12.85
CA GLN A 61 -4.28 12.49 -12.45
C GLN A 61 -3.55 12.13 -11.15
N LEU A 62 -4.26 11.62 -10.16
CA LEU A 62 -3.73 11.44 -8.81
C LEU A 62 -2.83 10.20 -8.66
N CYS A 63 -3.06 9.15 -9.46
CA CYS A 63 -2.27 7.92 -9.38
C CYS A 63 -1.18 7.90 -10.46
N SER A 64 -1.57 8.06 -11.73
CA SER A 64 -0.68 7.90 -12.89
C SER A 64 0.37 9.02 -13.05
N SER A 65 0.17 10.21 -12.46
CA SER A 65 1.19 11.28 -12.50
C SER A 65 2.49 10.89 -11.80
N CYS A 66 2.39 10.22 -10.66
CA CYS A 66 3.53 9.71 -9.90
C CYS A 66 3.89 8.26 -10.25
N HIS A 67 2.91 7.47 -10.69
CA HIS A 67 3.07 6.07 -11.06
C HIS A 67 2.75 5.80 -12.54
N PRO A 68 3.44 6.47 -13.49
CA PRO A 68 3.13 6.33 -14.91
C PRO A 68 3.61 4.99 -15.47
N GLY A 69 2.95 4.53 -16.54
CA GLY A 69 3.41 3.42 -17.37
C GLY A 69 3.80 2.18 -16.56
N SER A 70 4.97 1.62 -16.87
CA SER A 70 5.51 0.41 -16.24
C SER A 70 6.32 0.66 -14.98
N VAL A 71 6.93 1.85 -14.82
CA VAL A 71 7.78 2.19 -13.67
C VAL A 71 7.61 3.66 -13.32
N GLY A 72 7.39 3.95 -12.04
CA GLY A 72 7.25 5.29 -11.50
C GLY A 72 7.85 5.43 -10.10
N ALA A 73 7.26 6.29 -9.27
CA ALA A 73 7.70 6.53 -7.90
C ALA A 73 7.80 5.21 -7.12
N ALA A 74 8.88 5.07 -6.35
CA ALA A 74 9.22 3.85 -5.62
C ALA A 74 9.21 2.56 -6.49
N GLY A 75 9.55 2.68 -7.77
CA GLY A 75 9.62 1.55 -8.70
C GLY A 75 8.26 0.92 -9.02
N LEU A 76 7.16 1.66 -8.84
CA LEU A 76 5.79 1.20 -9.15
C LEU A 76 5.23 2.03 -10.30
N GLY A 77 4.88 1.37 -11.41
CA GLY A 77 4.04 1.93 -12.47
C GLY A 77 2.64 1.33 -12.44
N LEU A 78 1.61 2.15 -12.60
CA LEU A 78 0.19 1.79 -12.57
C LEU A 78 -0.50 2.01 -13.93
N GLY A 79 0.28 2.16 -15.00
CA GLY A 79 -0.27 2.30 -16.35
C GLY A 79 -0.97 1.02 -16.83
N ASP A 80 -1.94 1.21 -17.73
CA ASP A 80 -2.65 0.14 -18.41
C ASP A 80 -1.66 -0.85 -19.06
N GLY A 81 -1.96 -2.15 -18.93
CA GLY A 81 -1.09 -3.23 -19.38
C GLY A 81 0.08 -3.60 -18.44
N PHE A 82 0.34 -2.82 -17.38
CA PHE A 82 1.45 -3.09 -16.44
C PHE A 82 0.99 -3.22 -14.98
N SER A 83 -0.02 -2.45 -14.59
CA SER A 83 -0.46 -2.29 -13.20
C SER A 83 -0.73 -3.59 -12.45
N TYR A 84 -1.37 -4.58 -13.08
CA TYR A 84 -1.69 -5.86 -12.42
C TYR A 84 -0.42 -6.60 -12.02
N ASP A 85 0.45 -6.85 -12.99
CA ASP A 85 1.71 -7.59 -12.80
C ASP A 85 2.68 -6.84 -11.89
N ASN A 86 2.58 -5.51 -11.82
CA ASN A 86 3.36 -4.69 -10.90
C ASN A 86 2.84 -4.70 -9.46
N LEU A 87 1.59 -5.11 -9.23
CA LEU A 87 0.92 -5.06 -7.92
C LEU A 87 0.81 -6.44 -7.26
N VAL A 88 0.25 -7.41 -8.00
CA VAL A 88 -0.24 -8.65 -7.42
C VAL A 88 0.91 -9.62 -7.16
N GLY A 89 1.15 -9.97 -5.89
CA GLY A 89 2.24 -10.86 -5.50
C GLY A 89 3.63 -10.24 -5.55
N VAL A 90 3.74 -8.94 -5.82
CA VAL A 90 5.03 -8.23 -5.93
C VAL A 90 5.44 -7.61 -4.61
N ALA A 91 6.68 -7.85 -4.18
CA ALA A 91 7.25 -7.20 -2.99
C ALA A 91 7.37 -5.68 -3.17
N SER A 92 7.12 -4.92 -2.10
CA SER A 92 7.30 -3.47 -2.13
C SER A 92 8.79 -3.11 -2.17
N ALA A 93 9.17 -2.18 -3.04
CA ALA A 93 10.53 -1.65 -3.08
C ALA A 93 10.90 -0.87 -1.80
N GLN A 94 9.90 -0.34 -1.07
CA GLN A 94 10.12 0.44 0.14
C GLN A 94 10.23 -0.45 1.39
N ASN A 95 9.61 -1.64 1.36
CA ASN A 95 9.78 -2.67 2.37
C ASN A 95 9.59 -4.05 1.69
N PRO A 96 10.67 -4.79 1.39
CA PRO A 96 10.56 -6.09 0.71
C PRO A 96 9.82 -7.18 1.48
N MET A 97 9.56 -6.99 2.78
CA MET A 97 8.82 -7.96 3.61
C MET A 97 7.30 -7.88 3.43
N ILE A 98 6.78 -6.86 2.74
CA ILE A 98 5.35 -6.71 2.45
C ILE A 98 5.07 -6.73 0.95
N LEU A 99 3.97 -7.36 0.57
CA LEU A 99 3.49 -7.35 -0.81
C LEU A 99 2.71 -6.06 -1.09
N ARG A 100 2.85 -5.54 -2.31
CA ARG A 100 2.02 -4.45 -2.84
C ARG A 100 0.56 -4.85 -2.79
N VAL A 101 0.22 -6.01 -3.33
CA VAL A 101 -1.05 -6.71 -3.12
C VAL A 101 -0.77 -8.16 -2.71
N SER A 102 -1.26 -8.54 -1.54
CA SER A 102 -1.30 -9.91 -1.04
C SER A 102 -2.71 -10.48 -1.26
N PRO A 103 -2.91 -11.35 -2.27
CA PRO A 103 -4.23 -11.92 -2.56
C PRO A 103 -4.88 -12.56 -1.33
N GLY A 104 -6.15 -12.26 -1.09
CA GLY A 104 -6.91 -12.72 0.06
C GLY A 104 -6.64 -11.97 1.37
N SER A 105 -5.62 -11.10 1.42
CA SER A 105 -5.14 -10.44 2.65
C SER A 105 -5.12 -8.92 2.50
N PRO A 106 -6.28 -8.24 2.48
CA PRO A 106 -6.35 -6.80 2.22
C PRO A 106 -5.60 -5.97 3.24
N LEU A 107 -5.74 -6.25 4.55
CA LEU A 107 -5.07 -5.46 5.60
C LEU A 107 -3.54 -5.59 5.58
N SER A 108 -3.01 -6.69 5.05
CA SER A 108 -1.57 -6.93 4.87
C SER A 108 -1.04 -6.46 3.51
N SER A 109 -1.90 -5.89 2.65
CA SER A 109 -1.52 -5.39 1.34
C SER A 109 -1.14 -3.92 1.40
N LEU A 110 0.09 -3.57 1.00
CA LEU A 110 0.55 -2.18 1.07
C LEU A 110 -0.34 -1.24 0.25
N LEU A 111 -0.87 -1.66 -0.90
CA LEU A 111 -1.82 -0.87 -1.69
C LEU A 111 -3.01 -0.44 -0.84
N PHE A 112 -3.63 -1.38 -0.11
CA PHE A 112 -4.82 -1.07 0.69
C PHE A 112 -4.47 -0.15 1.87
N GLN A 113 -3.36 -0.42 2.56
CA GLN A 113 -2.88 0.47 3.62
C GLN A 113 -2.67 1.89 3.10
N LYS A 114 -2.07 2.03 1.92
CA LYS A 114 -1.78 3.32 1.27
C LYS A 114 -3.03 4.10 0.94
N ILE A 115 -4.09 3.45 0.46
CA ILE A 115 -5.32 4.14 0.04
C ILE A 115 -6.31 4.35 1.18
N ASN A 116 -6.24 3.55 2.24
CA ASN A 116 -7.25 3.52 3.30
C ASN A 116 -6.78 4.19 4.60
N CYS A 117 -5.48 4.21 4.89
CA CYS A 117 -4.94 4.62 6.19
C CYS A 117 -4.07 5.88 6.13
N ASP A 118 -4.25 6.77 7.10
CA ASP A 118 -3.43 7.99 7.26
C ASP A 118 -1.95 7.67 7.47
N VAL A 119 -1.68 6.61 8.23
CA VAL A 119 -0.33 6.10 8.48
C VAL A 119 -0.26 4.67 7.98
N PRO A 120 0.23 4.42 6.76
CA PRO A 120 0.56 3.08 6.29
C PRO A 120 1.88 2.60 6.91
N GLU A 121 2.23 1.33 6.70
CA GLU A 121 3.44 0.74 7.30
C GLU A 121 4.74 1.42 6.85
N VAL A 122 4.79 1.87 5.60
CA VAL A 122 5.94 2.59 5.03
C VAL A 122 5.47 3.77 4.18
N GLY A 123 6.13 4.92 4.29
CA GLY A 123 5.76 6.17 3.59
C GLY A 123 4.45 6.78 4.09
N GLY A 124 3.73 7.52 3.23
CA GLY A 124 2.44 8.16 3.59
C GLY A 124 1.25 7.65 2.78
N ARG A 125 0.04 8.07 3.16
CA ARG A 125 -1.23 7.83 2.45
C ARG A 125 -1.18 8.31 1.00
N MET A 126 -1.80 7.55 0.10
CA MET A 126 -1.87 7.82 -1.33
C MET A 126 -3.33 7.78 -1.83
N PRO A 127 -3.73 8.67 -2.75
CA PRO A 127 -2.98 9.86 -3.16
C PRO A 127 -2.74 10.82 -1.99
N PRO A 128 -1.74 11.72 -2.06
CA PRO A 128 -1.53 12.71 -1.02
C PRO A 128 -2.82 13.49 -0.73
N GLY A 129 -3.23 13.56 0.54
CA GLY A 129 -4.48 14.21 0.94
C GLY A 129 -5.72 13.31 1.02
N GLY A 130 -5.60 11.98 0.80
CA GLY A 130 -6.69 11.04 1.09
C GLY A 130 -7.88 11.14 0.14
N MET A 131 -7.62 11.34 -1.14
CA MET A 131 -8.62 11.78 -2.13
C MET A 131 -9.40 10.64 -2.80
N ILE A 132 -9.15 9.39 -2.39
CA ILE A 132 -9.88 8.21 -2.85
C ILE A 132 -11.10 7.98 -1.96
N SER A 133 -12.28 7.81 -2.56
CA SER A 133 -13.53 7.64 -1.81
C SER A 133 -13.59 6.31 -1.05
N THR A 134 -14.35 6.25 0.06
CA THR A 134 -14.57 5.01 0.83
C THR A 134 -15.19 3.90 -0.02
N THR A 135 -16.03 4.23 -1.00
CA THR A 135 -16.57 3.26 -1.97
C THR A 135 -15.46 2.67 -2.85
N GLN A 136 -14.52 3.47 -3.35
CA GLN A 136 -13.37 2.96 -4.10
C GLN A 136 -12.44 2.15 -3.19
N GLN A 137 -12.19 2.61 -1.96
CA GLN A 137 -11.40 1.86 -0.97
C GLN A 137 -12.02 0.48 -0.69
N ALA A 138 -13.34 0.41 -0.48
CA ALA A 138 -14.08 -0.84 -0.32
C ALA A 138 -14.00 -1.74 -1.57
N PHE A 139 -14.07 -1.15 -2.77
CA PHE A 139 -13.89 -1.90 -4.02
C PHE A 139 -12.50 -2.55 -4.11
N PHE A 140 -11.43 -1.83 -3.77
CA PHE A 140 -10.08 -2.40 -3.66
C PHE A 140 -9.98 -3.45 -2.56
N TYR A 141 -10.58 -3.20 -1.39
CA TYR A 141 -10.61 -4.14 -0.28
C TYR A 141 -11.19 -5.49 -0.71
N ASP A 142 -12.39 -5.49 -1.28
CA ASP A 142 -13.08 -6.71 -1.69
C ASP A 142 -12.40 -7.38 -2.88
N TRP A 143 -11.87 -6.62 -3.84
CA TRP A 143 -11.05 -7.16 -4.92
C TRP A 143 -9.87 -7.97 -4.37
N ILE A 144 -9.10 -7.40 -3.43
CA ILE A 144 -7.98 -8.09 -2.78
C ILE A 144 -8.48 -9.28 -1.96
N ARG A 145 -9.51 -9.09 -1.14
CA ARG A 145 -10.11 -10.13 -0.28
C ARG A 145 -10.54 -11.35 -1.08
N LEU A 146 -11.04 -11.17 -2.30
CA LEU A 146 -11.47 -12.26 -3.18
C LEU A 146 -10.34 -12.84 -4.05
N GLY A 147 -9.09 -12.55 -3.72
CA GLY A 147 -7.91 -13.12 -4.37
C GLY A 147 -7.37 -12.28 -5.53
N ALA A 148 -7.72 -11.00 -5.62
CA ALA A 148 -7.28 -10.08 -6.67
C ALA A 148 -7.53 -10.60 -8.10
N PRO A 149 -8.73 -11.11 -8.45
CA PRO A 149 -8.97 -11.70 -9.76
C PRO A 149 -8.89 -10.67 -10.89
N LEU A 150 -8.45 -11.10 -12.08
CA LEU A 150 -8.58 -10.30 -13.32
C LEU A 150 -10.05 -10.11 -13.72
N SER A 151 -10.87 -11.13 -13.50
CA SER A 151 -12.31 -11.05 -13.69
C SER A 151 -13.04 -12.02 -12.76
N ARG A 152 -14.17 -11.56 -12.23
CA ARG A 152 -15.14 -12.35 -11.48
C ARG A 152 -16.51 -11.79 -11.82
N LEU A 153 -17.24 -12.46 -12.69
CA LEU A 153 -18.61 -12.10 -13.02
C LEU A 153 -19.50 -13.16 -12.39
N GLY A 154 -20.43 -12.74 -11.53
CA GLY A 154 -21.30 -13.66 -10.83
C GLY A 154 -22.10 -14.48 -11.83
N PHE A 155 -22.01 -15.81 -11.72
CA PHE A 155 -23.07 -16.70 -12.13
C PHE A 155 -23.57 -17.35 -10.84
N GLU A 156 -24.42 -16.61 -10.12
CA GLU A 156 -25.34 -17.22 -9.18
C GLU A 156 -26.64 -17.43 -9.96
N ASP A 157 -26.72 -18.61 -10.58
CA ASP A 157 -27.94 -19.44 -10.80
C ASP A 157 -27.71 -20.42 -11.97
N ARG A 158 -27.20 -21.62 -11.68
CA ARG A 158 -27.75 -22.94 -12.06
C ARG A 158 -27.00 -24.07 -11.36
#